data_AF-A0A4R1FB09-F1
#
_entry.id   AF-A0A4R1FB09-F1
#
_cell.length_a   1.000
_cell.length_b   1.000
_cell.length_c   1.000
_cell.angle_alpha   90.00
_cell.angle_beta   90.00
_cell.angle_gamma   90.00
#
_symmetry.space_group_name_H-M   'P 1'
#
loop_
_entity.id
_entity.type
_entity.pdbx_description
1 polymer ?
#
loop_
_entity_poly.entity_id
_entity_poly.type
_entity_poly.pdbx_seq_one_letter_code
_entity_poly.pdbx_strand_id
1 'polypeptide(L)'
;MTENTLTHRIRVDAPPAQVYTLIADVGRWPLLLTPTVHAEQLHRHDDEELIQLWATANGGLTTWQSRRVLTPQTHTIEFAQVKFTAPVASMRGRWDITAAGPHASQVTLHHTFSAVDDDPAAVALIGAAVNHNSTQELARIKQAAEHAGTGLAVSFDDSVEFTGSLERAYEFIHRSDAWPDRLPHVGDVDLTEYGPDLQTMTMTTIAADGSEHRTTSGRVCRPAARIFYKQYELPPVMLAHTGRWIFEQIDPATVKVTSHHDVIVDMTVARSIYGVGLSDADAARMVRDTLGGNSRITLSATRDWAANRKGTSAVPNLTVTEDDLKTCLQQAVGGDDDIDIDTADLDTDLVELGIDSLAKIDALGRLERQFGFRFPEGSADVIDTIRNFLTVANEQLAGQS
;
A
#
# COMPACT_ATOMS: atom_id res chain seq x y z
N MET A 1 -17.44 38.78 5.78
CA MET A 1 -17.02 37.60 5.02
C MET A 1 -17.35 37.81 3.56
N THR A 2 -16.29 38.10 2.81
CA THR A 2 -16.27 38.28 1.38
C THR A 2 -16.18 36.91 0.72
N GLU A 3 -17.10 36.63 -0.21
CA GLU A 3 -17.06 35.38 -0.96
C GLU A 3 -16.13 35.52 -2.17
N ASN A 4 -15.24 34.54 -2.33
CA ASN A 4 -14.31 34.41 -3.44
C ASN A 4 -14.76 33.26 -4.33
N THR A 5 -14.74 33.46 -5.65
CA THR A 5 -15.18 32.45 -6.61
C THR A 5 -14.05 32.04 -7.53
N LEU A 6 -13.91 30.73 -7.77
CA LEU A 6 -13.04 30.18 -8.81
C LEU A 6 -13.86 29.28 -9.73
N THR A 7 -13.48 29.23 -11.00
CA THR A 7 -14.15 28.40 -12.00
C THR A 7 -13.11 27.80 -12.94
N HIS A 8 -13.15 26.48 -13.06
CA HIS A 8 -12.27 25.71 -13.93
C HIS A 8 -13.11 24.95 -14.95
N ARG A 9 -12.56 24.78 -16.15
CA ARG A 9 -13.29 24.22 -17.29
C ARG A 9 -12.38 23.32 -18.10
N ILE A 10 -12.90 22.16 -18.51
CA ILE A 10 -12.22 21.27 -19.45
C ILE A 10 -13.22 20.62 -20.41
N ARG A 11 -12.80 20.47 -21.67
CA ARG A 11 -13.53 19.67 -22.65
C ARG A 11 -13.14 18.20 -22.50
N VAL A 12 -14.13 17.34 -22.43
CA VAL A 12 -13.99 15.89 -22.32
C VAL A 12 -14.69 15.24 -23.50
N ASP A 13 -14.00 14.38 -24.23
CA ASP A 13 -14.51 13.62 -25.37
C ASP A 13 -15.28 12.37 -24.90
N ALA A 14 -16.26 12.63 -24.02
CA ALA A 14 -17.24 11.66 -23.53
C ALA A 14 -18.61 12.36 -23.34
N PRO A 15 -19.74 11.63 -23.50
CA PRO A 15 -21.07 12.17 -23.26
C PRO A 15 -21.27 12.65 -21.81
N PRO A 16 -22.08 13.70 -21.57
CA PRO A 16 -22.33 14.24 -20.23
C PRO A 16 -22.74 13.21 -19.17
N ALA A 17 -23.62 12.27 -19.52
CA ALA A 17 -24.11 11.24 -18.60
C ALA A 17 -22.99 10.30 -18.10
N GLN A 18 -22.02 9.99 -18.96
CA GLN A 18 -20.87 9.16 -18.61
C GLN A 18 -19.97 9.90 -17.61
N VAL A 19 -19.66 11.17 -17.89
CA VAL A 19 -18.82 11.99 -17.02
C VAL A 19 -19.51 12.26 -15.68
N TYR A 20 -20.81 12.55 -15.70
CA TYR A 20 -21.62 12.70 -14.49
C TYR A 20 -21.54 11.47 -13.60
N THR A 21 -21.68 10.27 -14.17
CA THR A 21 -21.64 9.01 -13.41
C THR A 21 -20.28 8.83 -12.72
N LEU A 22 -19.17 9.20 -13.38
CA LEU A 22 -17.83 9.14 -12.78
C LEU A 22 -17.70 10.08 -11.57
N ILE A 23 -18.23 11.30 -11.66
CA ILE A 23 -18.14 12.29 -10.57
C ILE A 23 -19.11 11.96 -9.44
N ALA A 24 -20.30 11.44 -9.78
CA ALA A 24 -21.33 11.07 -8.81
C ALA A 24 -20.90 9.88 -7.94
N ASP A 25 -20.14 8.91 -8.48
CA ASP A 25 -19.72 7.71 -7.76
C ASP A 25 -18.50 7.95 -6.86
N VAL A 26 -18.76 8.37 -5.62
CA VAL A 26 -17.73 8.64 -4.61
C VAL A 26 -16.92 7.42 -4.23
N GLY A 27 -17.47 6.21 -4.35
CA GLY A 27 -16.76 4.98 -4.03
C GLY A 27 -15.56 4.74 -4.94
N ARG A 28 -15.55 5.35 -6.14
CA ARG A 28 -14.47 5.23 -7.13
C ARG A 28 -13.48 6.39 -7.08
N TRP A 29 -13.73 7.42 -6.28
CA TRP A 29 -12.85 8.58 -6.17
C TRP A 29 -11.41 8.24 -5.78
N PRO A 30 -11.12 7.26 -4.90
CA PRO A 30 -9.75 6.86 -4.61
C PRO A 30 -8.97 6.37 -5.84
N LEU A 31 -9.64 5.72 -6.80
CA LEU A 31 -9.02 5.28 -8.06
C LEU A 31 -9.03 6.38 -9.14
N LEU A 32 -9.91 7.37 -9.01
CA LEU A 32 -10.13 8.40 -10.03
C LEU A 32 -9.37 9.70 -9.73
N LEU A 33 -9.59 10.29 -8.55
CA LEU A 33 -9.13 11.63 -8.21
C LEU A 33 -7.81 11.57 -7.46
N THR A 34 -6.74 12.13 -8.03
CA THR A 34 -5.39 12.15 -7.45
C THR A 34 -5.36 12.43 -5.94
N PRO A 35 -6.01 13.50 -5.41
CA PRO A 35 -5.87 13.84 -4.00
C PRO A 35 -6.66 12.91 -3.06
N THR A 36 -7.71 12.24 -3.54
CA THR A 36 -8.58 11.43 -2.68
C THR A 36 -7.91 10.10 -2.34
N VAL A 37 -7.64 9.87 -1.05
CA VAL A 37 -7.12 8.61 -0.50
C VAL A 37 -8.27 7.65 -0.21
N HIS A 38 -9.35 8.16 0.39
CA HIS A 38 -10.54 7.39 0.70
C HIS A 38 -11.78 8.29 0.67
N ALA A 39 -12.94 7.68 0.41
CA ALA A 39 -14.22 8.36 0.42
C ALA A 39 -15.31 7.39 0.88
N GLU A 40 -16.21 7.86 1.75
CA GLU A 40 -17.32 7.06 2.28
C GLU A 40 -18.63 7.83 2.12
N GLN A 41 -19.65 7.17 1.58
CA GLN A 41 -21.02 7.69 1.68
C GLN A 41 -21.58 7.31 3.05
N LEU A 42 -21.84 8.31 3.90
CA LEU A 42 -22.35 8.12 5.25
C LEU A 42 -23.87 7.96 5.25
N HIS A 43 -24.56 8.83 4.50
CA HIS A 43 -26.01 8.84 4.36
C HIS A 43 -26.38 9.19 2.93
N ARG A 44 -27.48 8.62 2.44
CA ARG A 44 -28.11 9.01 1.18
C ARG A 44 -29.62 9.01 1.35
N HIS A 45 -30.25 10.08 0.90
CA HIS A 45 -31.70 10.22 0.84
C HIS A 45 -32.06 10.90 -0.48
N ASP A 46 -32.73 10.19 -1.38
CA ASP A 46 -33.06 10.67 -2.72
C ASP A 46 -31.84 11.19 -3.51
N ASP A 47 -31.85 12.48 -3.82
CA ASP A 47 -30.81 13.25 -4.51
C ASP A 47 -29.76 13.85 -3.58
N GLU A 48 -29.97 13.78 -2.26
CA GLU A 48 -29.02 14.28 -1.27
C GLU A 48 -28.17 13.17 -0.67
N GLU A 49 -26.92 13.51 -0.38
CA GLU A 49 -26.04 12.63 0.40
C GLU A 49 -25.06 13.40 1.28
N LEU A 50 -24.60 12.71 2.31
CA LEU A 50 -23.49 13.14 3.15
C LEU A 50 -22.34 12.16 2.94
N ILE A 51 -21.17 12.70 2.60
CA ILE A 51 -19.95 11.91 2.40
C ILE A 51 -18.86 12.36 3.36
N GLN A 52 -17.99 11.43 3.72
CA GLN A 52 -16.71 11.67 4.38
C GLN A 52 -15.59 11.52 3.37
N LEU A 53 -14.67 12.48 3.34
CA LEU A 53 -13.52 12.49 2.42
C LEU A 53 -12.22 12.49 3.21
N TRP A 54 -11.23 11.79 2.67
CA TRP A 54 -9.83 11.85 3.10
C TRP A 54 -8.97 12.12 1.90
N ALA A 55 -8.25 13.23 1.93
CA ALA A 55 -7.50 13.66 0.76
C ALA A 55 -6.28 14.51 1.13
N THR A 56 -5.33 14.58 0.20
CA THR A 56 -4.21 15.50 0.31
C THR A 56 -4.67 16.94 0.10
N ALA A 57 -4.28 17.83 1.01
CA ALA A 57 -4.50 19.26 0.93
C ALA A 57 -3.43 20.01 1.72
N ASN A 58 -2.99 21.17 1.24
CA ASN A 58 -2.01 22.04 1.92
C ASN A 58 -0.73 21.31 2.36
N GLY A 59 -0.26 20.33 1.59
CA GLY A 59 0.96 19.58 1.88
C GLY A 59 0.81 18.44 2.91
N GLY A 60 -0.41 18.13 3.39
CA GLY A 60 -0.66 17.03 4.30
C GLY A 60 -1.94 16.26 4.00
N LEU A 61 -2.23 15.22 4.79
CA LEU A 61 -3.47 14.44 4.70
C LEU A 61 -4.52 15.04 5.65
N THR A 62 -5.72 15.28 5.15
CA THR A 62 -6.82 15.86 5.95
C THR A 62 -8.15 15.16 5.67
N THR A 63 -9.16 15.46 6.49
CA THR A 63 -10.49 14.89 6.36
C THR A 63 -11.60 15.89 6.63
N TRP A 64 -12.70 15.77 5.90
CA TRP A 64 -13.89 16.59 6.08
C TRP A 64 -15.15 15.87 5.59
N GLN A 65 -16.30 16.39 6.00
CA GLN A 65 -17.60 15.97 5.48
C GLN A 65 -18.10 16.96 4.43
N SER A 66 -18.72 16.43 3.38
CA SER A 66 -19.35 17.19 2.32
C SER A 66 -20.80 16.73 2.14
N ARG A 67 -21.74 17.67 2.17
CA ARG A 67 -23.12 17.42 1.73
C ARG A 67 -23.19 17.67 0.23
N ARG A 68 -23.82 16.76 -0.50
CA ARG A 68 -24.01 16.89 -1.96
C ARG A 68 -25.48 16.80 -2.33
N VAL A 69 -25.86 17.51 -3.39
CA VAL A 69 -27.15 17.40 -4.06
C VAL A 69 -26.88 17.01 -5.52
N LEU A 70 -27.37 15.85 -5.91
CA LEU A 70 -27.12 15.21 -7.20
C LEU A 70 -28.35 15.38 -8.09
N THR A 71 -28.21 16.07 -9.22
CA THR A 71 -29.30 16.22 -10.20
C THR A 71 -28.95 15.51 -11.51
N PRO A 72 -29.24 14.20 -11.65
CA PRO A 72 -28.87 13.43 -12.84
C PRO A 72 -29.47 13.99 -14.14
N GLN A 73 -30.67 14.57 -14.08
CA GLN A 73 -31.40 15.05 -15.25
C GLN A 73 -30.71 16.27 -15.91
N THR A 74 -30.02 17.07 -15.11
CA THR A 74 -29.27 18.25 -15.58
C THR A 74 -27.76 18.03 -15.57
N HIS A 75 -27.29 16.86 -15.13
CA HIS A 75 -25.89 16.53 -14.89
C HIS A 75 -25.18 17.58 -14.03
N THR A 76 -25.81 17.94 -12.91
CA THR A 76 -25.24 18.89 -11.94
C THR A 76 -25.06 18.22 -10.58
N ILE A 77 -23.99 18.60 -9.88
CA ILE A 77 -23.72 18.13 -8.51
C ILE A 77 -23.30 19.35 -7.69
N GLU A 78 -24.16 19.80 -6.79
CA GLU A 78 -23.81 20.81 -5.80
C GLU A 78 -23.16 20.15 -4.59
N PHE A 79 -22.18 20.81 -3.99
CA PHE A 79 -21.52 20.30 -2.79
C PHE A 79 -21.15 21.42 -1.84
N ALA A 80 -21.20 21.14 -0.54
CA ALA A 80 -20.82 22.06 0.51
C ALA A 80 -20.16 21.31 1.66
N GLN A 81 -19.01 21.81 2.12
CA GLN A 81 -18.36 21.26 3.30
C GLN A 81 -19.17 21.59 4.55
N VAL A 82 -19.33 20.61 5.44
CA VAL A 82 -20.24 20.70 6.59
C VAL A 82 -19.60 21.36 7.81
N LYS A 83 -18.30 21.12 8.03
CA LYS A 83 -17.51 21.69 9.12
C LYS A 83 -16.23 22.28 8.57
N PHE A 84 -15.89 23.47 9.04
CA PHE A 84 -14.70 24.20 8.61
C PHE A 84 -13.69 24.28 9.74
N THR A 85 -12.42 24.29 9.36
CA THR A 85 -11.30 24.57 10.26
C THR A 85 -10.59 25.79 9.69
N ALA A 86 -10.19 26.72 10.56
CA ALA A 86 -9.38 27.85 10.16
C ALA A 86 -8.16 27.36 9.32
N PRO A 87 -7.82 28.06 8.22
CA PRO A 87 -8.30 29.40 7.86
C PRO A 87 -9.60 29.44 7.03
N VAL A 88 -10.21 28.30 6.69
CA VAL A 88 -11.43 28.26 5.87
C VAL A 88 -12.65 28.64 6.73
N ALA A 89 -13.46 29.58 6.26
CA ALA A 89 -14.74 29.94 6.88
C ALA A 89 -15.96 29.41 6.13
N SER A 90 -15.86 29.28 4.81
CA SER A 90 -16.86 28.58 3.99
C SER A 90 -16.22 27.94 2.77
N MET A 91 -16.78 26.81 2.32
CA MET A 91 -16.36 26.10 1.11
C MET A 91 -17.57 25.38 0.51
N ARG A 92 -17.97 25.81 -0.69
CA ARG A 92 -19.00 25.15 -1.51
C ARG A 92 -18.57 25.14 -2.97
N GLY A 93 -19.25 24.32 -3.77
CA GLY A 93 -19.02 24.29 -5.19
C GLY A 93 -20.12 23.57 -5.95
N ARG A 94 -19.94 23.53 -7.27
CA ARG A 94 -20.86 22.88 -8.18
C ARG A 94 -20.12 22.32 -9.38
N TRP A 95 -20.44 21.08 -9.73
CA TRP A 95 -20.11 20.49 -11.02
C TRP A 95 -21.25 20.75 -12.00
N ASP A 96 -20.91 21.26 -13.19
CA ASP A 96 -21.82 21.38 -14.32
C ASP A 96 -21.23 20.62 -15.51
N ILE A 97 -21.95 19.61 -16.03
CA ILE A 97 -21.55 18.85 -17.20
C ILE A 97 -22.54 19.09 -18.33
N THR A 98 -22.15 19.89 -19.32
CA THR A 98 -23.00 20.25 -20.47
C THR A 98 -22.51 19.61 -21.76
N ALA A 99 -23.40 19.42 -22.73
CA ALA A 99 -23.02 18.87 -24.03
C ALA A 99 -22.13 19.86 -24.82
N ALA A 100 -21.04 19.36 -25.40
CA ALA A 100 -20.13 20.11 -26.27
C ALA A 100 -20.00 19.46 -27.67
N GLY A 101 -20.91 18.55 -27.99
CA GLY A 101 -21.00 17.77 -29.22
C GLY A 101 -21.70 16.42 -28.98
N PRO A 102 -21.90 15.58 -30.02
CA PRO A 102 -22.56 14.27 -29.88
C PRO A 102 -21.83 13.29 -28.94
N HIS A 103 -20.51 13.39 -28.86
CA HIS A 103 -19.64 12.53 -28.05
C HIS A 103 -18.70 13.33 -27.14
N ALA A 104 -19.07 14.57 -26.81
CA ALA A 104 -18.23 15.45 -26.01
C ALA A 104 -19.04 16.27 -25.02
N SER A 105 -18.41 16.62 -23.92
CA SER A 105 -18.96 17.45 -22.86
C SER A 105 -18.00 18.56 -22.44
N GLN A 106 -18.57 19.66 -21.95
CA GLN A 106 -17.87 20.69 -21.22
C GLN A 106 -18.12 20.44 -19.73
N VAL A 107 -17.06 20.09 -19.01
CA VAL A 107 -17.10 19.96 -17.55
C VAL A 107 -16.67 21.30 -16.97
N THR A 108 -17.47 21.84 -16.05
CA THR A 108 -17.16 23.05 -15.31
C THR A 108 -17.21 22.75 -13.82
N LEU A 109 -16.17 23.15 -13.10
CA LEU A 109 -16.09 23.06 -11.65
C LEU A 109 -16.08 24.47 -11.08
N HIS A 110 -17.12 24.81 -10.33
CA HIS A 110 -17.26 26.06 -9.61
C HIS A 110 -16.90 25.86 -8.14
N HIS A 111 -16.16 26.82 -7.58
CA HIS A 111 -15.92 26.92 -6.14
C HIS A 111 -16.31 28.31 -5.65
N THR A 112 -16.90 28.36 -4.46
CA THR A 112 -17.09 29.58 -3.69
C THR A 112 -16.62 29.37 -2.27
N PHE A 113 -15.70 30.21 -1.80
CA PHE A 113 -15.07 30.08 -0.49
C PHE A 113 -14.83 31.43 0.17
N SER A 114 -14.65 31.40 1.49
CA SER A 114 -14.21 32.57 2.27
C SER A 114 -13.20 32.15 3.33
N ALA A 115 -12.37 33.10 3.76
CA ALA A 115 -11.43 32.93 4.86
C ALA A 115 -12.00 33.51 6.15
N VAL A 116 -11.57 32.97 7.29
CA VAL A 116 -11.85 33.57 8.60
C VAL A 116 -11.31 35.00 8.62
N ASP A 117 -12.10 35.93 9.15
CA ASP A 117 -11.79 37.36 9.26
C ASP A 117 -11.43 38.07 7.95
N ASP A 118 -11.76 37.46 6.79
CA ASP A 118 -11.39 37.97 5.47
C ASP A 118 -9.87 38.21 5.31
N ASP A 119 -9.04 37.43 6.03
CA ASP A 119 -7.58 37.54 5.96
C ASP A 119 -7.07 37.34 4.51
N PRO A 120 -6.45 38.36 3.89
CA PRO A 120 -5.96 38.25 2.51
C PRO A 120 -4.95 37.13 2.29
N ALA A 121 -4.11 36.81 3.29
CA ALA A 121 -3.13 35.73 3.18
C ALA A 121 -3.82 34.36 3.16
N ALA A 122 -4.80 34.16 4.05
CA ALA A 122 -5.66 32.99 4.04
C ALA A 122 -6.46 32.83 2.74
N VAL A 123 -7.05 33.92 2.22
CA VAL A 123 -7.77 33.89 0.94
C VAL A 123 -6.86 33.42 -0.20
N ALA A 124 -5.64 33.95 -0.27
CA ALA A 124 -4.66 33.57 -1.27
C ALA A 124 -4.25 32.08 -1.14
N LEU A 125 -4.03 31.60 0.09
CA LEU A 125 -3.69 30.21 0.36
C LEU A 125 -4.81 29.25 -0.07
N ILE A 126 -6.06 29.54 0.33
CA ILE A 126 -7.23 28.73 -0.03
C ILE A 126 -7.43 28.74 -1.54
N GLY A 127 -7.34 29.92 -2.17
CA GLY A 127 -7.47 30.05 -3.62
C GLY A 127 -6.43 29.24 -4.40
N ALA A 128 -5.16 29.26 -3.95
CA ALA A 128 -4.11 28.46 -4.55
C ALA A 128 -4.37 26.95 -4.43
N ALA A 129 -4.79 26.49 -3.25
CA ALA A 129 -5.13 25.08 -3.01
C ALA A 129 -6.32 24.62 -3.87
N VAL A 130 -7.41 25.41 -3.90
CA VAL A 130 -8.59 25.14 -4.75
C VAL A 130 -8.20 25.10 -6.22
N ASN A 131 -7.38 26.04 -6.69
CA ASN A 131 -6.95 26.09 -8.09
C ASN A 131 -6.11 24.87 -8.49
N HIS A 132 -5.18 24.47 -7.64
CA HIS A 132 -4.34 23.29 -7.86
C HIS A 132 -5.17 22.01 -7.92
N ASN A 133 -6.01 21.77 -6.91
CA ASN A 133 -6.84 20.56 -6.83
C ASN A 133 -7.84 20.49 -7.99
N SER A 134 -8.55 21.58 -8.27
CA SER A 134 -9.53 21.64 -9.37
C SER A 134 -8.93 21.28 -10.72
N THR A 135 -7.71 21.75 -11.00
CA THR A 135 -7.00 21.47 -12.26
C THR A 135 -6.64 19.98 -12.36
N GLN A 136 -6.13 19.38 -11.29
CA GLN A 136 -5.78 17.96 -11.27
C GLN A 136 -7.00 17.06 -11.36
N GLU A 137 -8.07 17.37 -10.63
CA GLU A 137 -9.33 16.61 -10.65
C GLU A 137 -9.95 16.61 -12.05
N LEU A 138 -10.05 17.77 -12.71
CA LEU A 138 -10.55 17.87 -14.08
C LEU A 138 -9.70 17.08 -15.08
N ALA A 139 -8.37 17.12 -14.95
CA ALA A 139 -7.47 16.35 -15.80
C ALA A 139 -7.69 14.84 -15.64
N ARG A 140 -7.87 14.36 -14.40
CA ARG A 140 -8.16 12.94 -14.13
C ARG A 140 -9.53 12.49 -14.60
N ILE A 141 -10.55 13.32 -14.42
CA ILE A 141 -11.90 13.06 -14.93
C ILE A 141 -11.86 12.94 -16.46
N LYS A 142 -11.17 13.87 -17.14
CA LYS A 142 -10.97 13.81 -18.60
C LYS A 142 -10.31 12.50 -19.00
N GLN A 143 -9.18 12.17 -18.37
CA GLN A 143 -8.44 10.95 -18.68
C GLN A 143 -9.34 9.71 -18.51
N ALA A 144 -10.01 9.56 -17.36
CA ALA A 144 -10.83 8.39 -17.08
C ALA A 144 -12.07 8.27 -17.98
N ALA A 145 -12.67 9.40 -18.37
CA ALA A 145 -13.82 9.40 -19.26
C ALA A 145 -13.44 9.07 -20.71
N GLU A 146 -12.32 9.59 -21.21
CA GLU A 146 -11.87 9.40 -22.60
C GLU A 146 -11.21 8.03 -22.82
N HIS A 147 -10.63 7.48 -21.77
CA HIS A 147 -9.93 6.19 -21.77
C HIS A 147 -10.77 5.08 -21.13
N ALA A 148 -12.08 5.26 -21.06
CA ALA A 148 -12.99 4.25 -20.54
C ALA A 148 -12.84 2.96 -21.36
N GLY A 149 -12.21 1.95 -20.77
CA GLY A 149 -11.96 0.64 -21.38
C GLY A 149 -10.55 0.41 -21.93
N THR A 150 -9.62 1.38 -21.88
CA THR A 150 -8.21 1.15 -22.25
C THR A 150 -7.32 0.80 -21.06
N GLY A 151 -7.74 1.21 -19.85
CA GLY A 151 -7.10 0.81 -18.60
C GLY A 151 -7.54 -0.58 -18.18
N LEU A 152 -6.60 -1.44 -17.84
CA LEU A 152 -6.89 -2.76 -17.29
C LEU A 152 -7.05 -2.63 -15.77
N ALA A 153 -8.25 -2.90 -15.27
CA ALA A 153 -8.51 -2.97 -13.84
C ALA A 153 -8.13 -4.35 -13.29
N VAL A 154 -7.30 -4.37 -12.26
CA VAL A 154 -6.86 -5.57 -11.56
C VAL A 154 -7.22 -5.42 -10.09
N SER A 155 -7.99 -6.37 -9.55
CA SER A 155 -8.44 -6.37 -8.16
C SER A 155 -8.28 -7.77 -7.56
N PHE A 156 -7.68 -7.88 -6.38
CA PHE A 156 -7.44 -9.17 -5.72
C PHE A 156 -7.19 -9.02 -4.22
N ASP A 157 -7.34 -10.15 -3.52
CA ASP A 157 -7.07 -10.31 -2.09
C ASP A 157 -5.98 -11.37 -1.85
N ASP A 158 -5.21 -11.16 -0.79
CA ASP A 158 -4.45 -12.19 -0.08
C ASP A 158 -4.87 -12.18 1.39
N SER A 159 -5.15 -13.34 1.97
CA SER A 159 -5.57 -13.45 3.38
C SER A 159 -4.77 -14.51 4.14
N VAL A 160 -4.60 -14.28 5.44
CA VAL A 160 -4.14 -15.30 6.39
C VAL A 160 -5.09 -15.36 7.58
N GLU A 161 -5.38 -16.59 8.02
CA GLU A 161 -6.18 -16.86 9.23
C GLU A 161 -5.28 -17.55 10.26
N PHE A 162 -5.34 -17.11 11.51
CA PHE A 162 -4.47 -17.62 12.57
C PHE A 162 -5.04 -17.37 13.96
N THR A 163 -4.56 -18.15 14.94
CA THR A 163 -4.83 -17.90 16.35
C THR A 163 -3.93 -16.78 16.88
N GLY A 164 -4.51 -15.69 17.38
CA GLY A 164 -3.74 -14.53 17.82
C GLY A 164 -4.60 -13.34 18.26
N SER A 165 -3.95 -12.18 18.47
CA SER A 165 -4.64 -10.93 18.81
C SER A 165 -4.88 -10.07 17.58
N LEU A 166 -6.13 -9.61 17.41
CA LEU A 166 -6.52 -8.67 16.36
C LEU A 166 -5.80 -7.33 16.51
N GLU A 167 -5.66 -6.87 17.76
CA GLU A 167 -5.01 -5.62 18.12
C GLU A 167 -3.53 -5.65 17.75
N ARG A 168 -2.84 -6.76 18.02
CA ARG A 168 -1.42 -6.93 17.64
C ARG A 168 -1.24 -7.00 16.13
N ALA A 169 -2.15 -7.66 15.41
CA ALA A 169 -2.13 -7.72 13.96
C ALA A 169 -2.32 -6.32 13.34
N TYR A 170 -3.27 -5.55 13.88
CA TYR A 170 -3.49 -4.16 13.49
C TYR A 170 -2.26 -3.30 13.80
N GLU A 171 -1.71 -3.40 15.01
CA GLU A 171 -0.54 -2.65 15.45
C GLU A 171 0.66 -2.89 14.53
N PHE A 172 0.90 -4.14 14.11
CA PHE A 172 2.00 -4.47 13.20
C PHE A 172 1.93 -3.69 11.89
N ILE A 173 0.74 -3.61 11.27
CA ILE A 173 0.54 -2.90 10.01
C ILE A 173 0.50 -1.37 10.22
N HIS A 174 -0.13 -0.92 11.32
CA HIS A 174 -0.25 0.49 11.67
C HIS A 174 1.11 1.13 11.95
N ARG A 175 1.98 0.43 12.69
CA ARG A 175 3.35 0.86 13.03
C ARG A 175 4.34 0.48 11.95
N SER A 176 4.11 1.02 10.75
CA SER A 176 4.99 0.80 9.60
C SER A 176 6.35 1.48 9.73
N ASP A 177 6.48 2.46 10.62
CA ASP A 177 7.77 3.04 11.02
C ASP A 177 8.75 1.98 11.54
N ALA A 178 8.24 0.89 12.12
CA ALA A 178 9.04 -0.22 12.61
C ALA A 178 9.19 -1.36 11.58
N TRP A 179 8.71 -1.20 10.34
CA TRP A 179 8.87 -2.23 9.30
C TRP A 179 10.31 -2.50 8.88
N PRO A 180 11.26 -1.54 8.84
CA PRO A 180 12.65 -1.84 8.54
C PRO A 180 13.27 -2.92 9.45
N ASP A 181 12.85 -2.97 10.72
CA ASP A 181 13.31 -3.96 11.69
C ASP A 181 12.50 -5.28 11.65
N ARG A 182 11.39 -5.32 10.90
CA ARG A 182 10.40 -6.42 10.94
C ARG A 182 10.21 -7.11 9.59
N LEU A 183 10.53 -6.45 8.48
CA LEU A 183 10.28 -6.91 7.13
C LEU A 183 11.58 -6.84 6.32
N PRO A 184 12.13 -7.99 5.87
CA PRO A 184 13.45 -8.04 5.23
C PRO A 184 13.52 -7.30 3.89
N HIS A 185 12.38 -7.04 3.25
CA HIS A 185 12.30 -6.32 1.97
C HIS A 185 12.15 -4.80 2.14
N VAL A 186 12.07 -4.30 3.38
CA VAL A 186 11.87 -2.88 3.68
C VAL A 186 13.19 -2.29 4.16
N GLY A 187 13.78 -1.39 3.36
CA GLY A 187 15.04 -0.74 3.71
C GLY A 187 14.86 0.43 4.67
N ASP A 188 13.84 1.27 4.45
CA ASP A 188 13.56 2.46 5.26
C ASP A 188 12.08 2.87 5.17
N VAL A 189 11.56 3.48 6.24
CA VAL A 189 10.22 4.07 6.29
C VAL A 189 10.24 5.42 7.00
N ASP A 190 9.80 6.46 6.29
CA ASP A 190 9.46 7.76 6.85
C ASP A 190 7.92 7.84 7.02
N LEU A 191 7.47 7.88 8.28
CA LEU A 191 6.06 7.92 8.65
C LEU A 191 5.72 9.26 9.31
N THR A 192 4.82 10.01 8.67
CA THR A 192 4.24 11.25 9.22
C THR A 192 2.78 11.00 9.60
N GLU A 193 2.40 11.36 10.83
CA GLU A 193 1.03 11.20 11.34
C GLU A 193 0.30 12.56 11.47
N TYR A 194 -0.95 12.59 11.04
CA TYR A 194 -1.83 13.77 11.10
C TYR A 194 -2.98 13.49 12.06
N GLY A 195 -2.68 13.53 13.36
CA GLY A 195 -3.59 13.01 14.38
C GLY A 195 -3.59 11.47 14.43
N PRO A 196 -4.58 10.84 15.07
CA PRO A 196 -4.53 9.40 15.37
C PRO A 196 -4.82 8.49 14.17
N ASP A 197 -5.53 9.00 13.15
CA ASP A 197 -6.14 8.14 12.13
C ASP A 197 -5.53 8.33 10.73
N LEU A 198 -4.62 9.29 10.54
CA LEU A 198 -4.15 9.69 9.22
C LEU A 198 -2.64 9.63 9.15
N GLN A 199 -2.12 9.03 8.10
CA GLN A 199 -0.68 8.85 7.95
C GLN A 199 -0.26 9.12 6.50
N THR A 200 0.95 9.63 6.33
CA THR A 200 1.70 9.54 5.08
C THR A 200 2.91 8.68 5.33
N MET A 201 3.07 7.64 4.51
CA MET A 201 4.15 6.66 4.62
C MET A 201 4.95 6.69 3.33
N THR A 202 6.22 7.06 3.45
CA THR A 202 7.21 6.92 2.39
C THR A 202 8.10 5.74 2.71
N MET A 203 8.11 4.73 1.85
CA MET A 203 8.80 3.47 2.07
C MET A 203 9.78 3.20 0.92
N THR A 204 10.99 2.77 1.27
CA THR A 204 11.95 2.21 0.32
C THR A 204 11.90 0.69 0.40
N THR A 205 11.50 0.05 -0.69
CA THR A 205 11.49 -1.41 -0.83
C THR A 205 12.74 -1.85 -1.60
N ILE A 206 13.36 -2.94 -1.17
CA ILE A 206 14.49 -3.57 -1.86
C ILE A 206 13.96 -4.78 -2.65
N ALA A 207 14.08 -4.72 -3.97
CA ALA A 207 13.69 -5.82 -4.85
C ALA A 207 14.72 -6.96 -4.82
N ALA A 208 14.35 -8.13 -5.36
CA ALA A 208 15.22 -9.32 -5.36
C ALA A 208 16.53 -9.12 -6.15
N ASP A 209 16.55 -8.20 -7.12
CA ASP A 209 17.74 -7.81 -7.88
C ASP A 209 18.61 -6.74 -7.19
N GLY A 210 18.24 -6.36 -5.96
CA GLY A 210 18.90 -5.33 -5.16
C GLY A 210 18.50 -3.90 -5.52
N SER A 211 17.61 -3.69 -6.48
CA SER A 211 17.13 -2.35 -6.82
C SER A 211 16.22 -1.78 -5.73
N GLU A 212 16.37 -0.48 -5.49
CA GLU A 212 15.54 0.25 -4.51
C GLU A 212 14.37 0.94 -5.20
N HIS A 213 13.19 0.79 -4.62
CA HIS A 213 11.98 1.45 -5.05
C HIS A 213 11.38 2.26 -3.91
N ARG A 214 11.43 3.58 -4.05
CA ARG A 214 10.77 4.50 -3.11
C ARG A 214 9.33 4.72 -3.52
N THR A 215 8.41 4.60 -2.57
CA THR A 215 6.98 4.78 -2.79
C THR A 215 6.38 5.62 -1.67
N THR A 216 5.52 6.57 -2.03
CA THR A 216 4.81 7.40 -1.06
C THR A 216 3.32 7.08 -1.09
N SER A 217 2.70 6.89 0.08
CA SER A 217 1.27 6.59 0.22
C SER A 217 0.60 7.38 1.34
N GLY A 218 -0.66 7.76 1.12
CA GLY A 218 -1.54 8.21 2.19
C GLY A 218 -2.31 7.04 2.77
N ARG A 219 -2.51 7.02 4.09
CA ARG A 219 -3.26 5.98 4.79
C ARG A 219 -4.34 6.56 5.70
N VAL A 220 -5.51 5.92 5.70
CA VAL A 220 -6.64 6.20 6.59
C VAL A 220 -6.84 4.99 7.49
N CYS A 221 -6.48 5.17 8.75
CA CYS A 221 -6.47 4.16 9.79
C CYS A 221 -7.80 4.14 10.54
N ARG A 222 -8.48 2.99 10.53
CA ARG A 222 -9.65 2.68 11.35
C ARG A 222 -9.23 1.63 12.38
N PRO A 223 -9.03 2.01 13.65
CA PRO A 223 -8.48 1.13 14.69
C PRO A 223 -9.11 -0.26 14.71
N ALA A 224 -8.26 -1.30 14.69
CA ALA A 224 -8.63 -2.72 14.72
C ALA A 224 -9.65 -3.18 13.66
N ALA A 225 -9.88 -2.40 12.60
CA ALA A 225 -10.86 -2.72 11.58
C ALA A 225 -10.27 -2.67 10.17
N ARG A 226 -9.72 -1.50 9.77
CA ARG A 226 -9.21 -1.29 8.40
C ARG A 226 -8.08 -0.27 8.36
N ILE A 227 -7.18 -0.41 7.39
CA ILE A 227 -6.26 0.66 6.98
C ILE A 227 -6.38 0.80 5.47
N PHE A 228 -7.06 1.85 5.01
CA PHE A 228 -7.12 2.18 3.59
C PHE A 228 -5.85 2.91 3.19
N TYR A 229 -5.35 2.70 1.99
CA TYR A 229 -4.21 3.44 1.49
C TYR A 229 -4.31 3.72 -0.01
N LYS A 230 -3.61 4.77 -0.42
CA LYS A 230 -3.42 5.14 -1.82
C LYS A 230 -1.97 5.53 -2.05
N GLN A 231 -1.37 4.97 -3.10
CA GLN A 231 -0.03 5.33 -3.52
C GLN A 231 -0.07 6.58 -4.40
N TYR A 232 0.75 7.58 -4.08
CA TYR A 232 0.85 8.84 -4.83
C TYR A 232 1.87 8.76 -5.94
N GLU A 233 3.02 8.15 -5.66
CA GLU A 233 4.11 7.94 -6.61
C GLU A 233 4.01 6.53 -7.16
N LEU A 234 3.51 6.41 -8.38
CA LEU A 234 3.21 5.14 -9.03
C LEU A 234 4.33 4.71 -9.98
N PRO A 235 4.56 3.39 -10.14
CA PRO A 235 5.31 2.88 -11.29
C PRO A 235 4.70 3.39 -12.60
N PRO A 236 5.48 3.65 -13.66
CA PRO A 236 4.99 4.28 -14.90
C PRO A 236 3.81 3.57 -15.58
N VAL A 237 3.66 2.26 -15.36
CA VAL A 237 2.58 1.44 -15.93
C VAL A 237 1.26 1.50 -15.16
N MET A 238 1.23 2.12 -13.97
CA MET A 238 0.03 2.23 -13.15
C MET A 238 -0.57 3.64 -13.25
N LEU A 239 -1.86 3.70 -13.56
CA LEU A 239 -2.67 4.92 -13.51
C LEU A 239 -3.19 5.21 -12.10
N ALA A 240 -3.45 4.16 -11.32
CA ALA A 240 -3.86 4.23 -9.93
C ALA A 240 -3.50 2.94 -9.19
N HIS A 241 -3.17 3.06 -7.90
CA HIS A 241 -3.06 1.94 -6.97
C HIS A 241 -3.62 2.37 -5.62
N THR A 242 -4.69 1.70 -5.22
CA THR A 242 -5.25 1.78 -3.87
C THR A 242 -5.24 0.39 -3.26
N GLY A 243 -5.23 0.34 -1.94
CA GLY A 243 -5.45 -0.91 -1.26
C GLY A 243 -6.00 -0.71 0.13
N ARG A 244 -6.24 -1.82 0.81
CA ARG A 244 -6.77 -1.82 2.16
C ARG A 244 -6.32 -3.06 2.90
N TRP A 245 -5.89 -2.86 4.13
CA TRP A 245 -5.76 -3.92 5.11
C TRP A 245 -7.10 -4.07 5.83
N ILE A 246 -7.57 -5.30 5.98
CA ILE A 246 -8.84 -5.62 6.63
C ILE A 246 -8.53 -6.59 7.77
N PHE A 247 -9.04 -6.29 8.96
CA PHE A 247 -8.81 -7.05 10.18
C PHE A 247 -10.15 -7.54 10.71
N GLU A 248 -10.29 -8.86 10.87
CA GLU A 248 -11.56 -9.48 11.26
C GLU A 248 -11.34 -10.47 12.41
N GLN A 249 -12.11 -10.34 13.48
CA GLN A 249 -12.23 -11.36 14.52
C GLN A 249 -13.25 -12.41 14.04
N ILE A 250 -12.79 -13.62 13.75
CA ILE A 250 -13.65 -14.72 13.28
C ILE A 250 -14.35 -15.39 14.46
N ASP A 251 -13.58 -15.68 15.51
CA ASP A 251 -14.04 -16.22 16.80
C ASP A 251 -13.13 -15.69 17.92
N PRO A 252 -13.35 -15.97 19.21
CA PRO A 252 -12.55 -15.41 20.32
C PRO A 252 -11.03 -15.68 20.27
N ALA A 253 -10.57 -16.65 19.49
CA ALA A 253 -9.16 -17.01 19.36
C ALA A 253 -8.60 -16.76 17.94
N THR A 254 -9.46 -16.80 16.92
CA THR A 254 -9.06 -16.75 15.50
C THR A 254 -9.28 -15.38 14.88
N VAL A 255 -8.24 -14.88 14.21
CA VAL A 255 -8.21 -13.62 13.47
C VAL A 255 -7.95 -13.90 12.00
N LYS A 256 -8.56 -13.10 11.13
CA LYS A 256 -8.25 -13.02 9.71
C LYS A 256 -7.70 -11.65 9.38
N VAL A 257 -6.58 -11.61 8.65
CA VAL A 257 -6.03 -10.39 8.07
C VAL A 257 -6.01 -10.54 6.56
N THR A 258 -6.54 -9.54 5.86
CA THR A 258 -6.58 -9.50 4.40
C THR A 258 -5.88 -8.25 3.88
N SER A 259 -5.02 -8.42 2.88
CA SER A 259 -4.49 -7.35 2.05
C SER A 259 -5.23 -7.33 0.72
N HIS A 260 -5.86 -6.21 0.41
CA HIS A 260 -6.60 -6.01 -0.83
C HIS A 260 -5.92 -4.95 -1.69
N HIS A 261 -5.89 -5.19 -3.01
CA HIS A 261 -5.39 -4.23 -3.99
C HIS A 261 -6.42 -3.95 -5.08
N ASP A 262 -6.55 -2.69 -5.45
CA ASP A 262 -7.23 -2.22 -6.66
C ASP A 262 -6.22 -1.39 -7.48
N VAL A 263 -5.94 -1.84 -8.71
CA VAL A 263 -4.94 -1.24 -9.61
C VAL A 263 -5.56 -0.97 -10.97
N ILE A 264 -5.25 0.19 -11.55
CA ILE A 264 -5.54 0.49 -12.95
C ILE A 264 -4.21 0.53 -13.71
N VAL A 265 -4.03 -0.36 -14.68
CA VAL A 265 -2.84 -0.44 -15.53
C VAL A 265 -3.05 0.33 -16.82
N ASP A 266 -2.08 1.15 -17.20
CA ASP A 266 -2.02 1.75 -18.53
C ASP A 266 -1.49 0.71 -19.52
N MET A 267 -2.39 0.04 -20.24
CA MET A 267 -2.00 -1.00 -21.21
C MET A 267 -1.22 -0.44 -22.40
N THR A 268 -1.35 0.85 -22.71
CA THR A 268 -0.55 1.49 -23.77
C THR A 268 0.90 1.59 -23.34
N VAL A 269 1.15 2.09 -22.13
CA VAL A 269 2.51 2.20 -21.56
C VAL A 269 3.08 0.81 -21.27
N ALA A 270 2.29 -0.11 -20.70
CA ALA A 270 2.73 -1.47 -20.40
C ALA A 270 3.19 -2.21 -21.67
N ARG A 271 2.44 -2.13 -22.77
CA ARG A 271 2.84 -2.70 -24.06
C ARG A 271 4.06 -2.01 -24.67
N SER A 272 4.25 -0.72 -24.42
CA SER A 272 5.46 -0.01 -24.85
C SER A 272 6.71 -0.47 -24.11
N ILE A 273 6.60 -0.86 -22.84
CA ILE A 273 7.74 -1.23 -21.98
C ILE A 273 8.02 -2.74 -22.07
N TYR A 274 6.99 -3.57 -21.95
CA TYR A 274 7.12 -5.03 -21.87
C TYR A 274 6.86 -5.76 -23.20
N GLY A 275 6.54 -5.01 -24.26
CA GLY A 275 6.36 -5.53 -25.61
C GLY A 275 4.92 -5.45 -26.12
N VAL A 276 4.79 -5.15 -27.41
CA VAL A 276 3.49 -4.89 -28.06
C VAL A 276 2.51 -6.07 -28.01
N GLY A 277 3.02 -7.28 -27.78
CA GLY A 277 2.24 -8.51 -27.64
C GLY A 277 1.74 -8.80 -26.22
N LEU A 278 2.01 -7.94 -25.23
CA LEU A 278 1.56 -8.15 -23.85
C LEU A 278 0.02 -8.21 -23.80
N SER A 279 -0.49 -9.38 -23.42
CA SER A 279 -1.91 -9.61 -23.22
C SER A 279 -2.38 -9.00 -21.89
N ASP A 280 -3.66 -8.66 -21.81
CA ASP A 280 -4.27 -8.17 -20.56
C ASP A 280 -4.15 -9.21 -19.43
N ALA A 281 -4.24 -10.50 -19.76
CA ALA A 281 -4.10 -11.58 -18.79
C ALA A 281 -2.67 -11.68 -18.23
N ASP A 282 -1.65 -11.50 -19.07
CA ASP A 282 -0.25 -11.51 -18.63
C ASP A 282 0.07 -10.26 -17.79
N ALA A 283 -0.43 -9.08 -18.21
CA ALA A 283 -0.29 -7.86 -17.43
C ALA A 283 -0.95 -7.98 -16.04
N ALA A 284 -2.17 -8.53 -15.98
CA ALA A 284 -2.85 -8.79 -14.71
C ALA A 284 -2.07 -9.76 -13.82
N ARG A 285 -1.50 -10.83 -14.40
CA ARG A 285 -0.67 -11.81 -13.68
C ARG A 285 0.60 -11.16 -13.12
N MET A 286 1.30 -10.33 -13.91
CA MET A 286 2.49 -9.61 -13.45
C MET A 286 2.19 -8.69 -12.26
N VAL A 287 1.09 -7.94 -12.30
CA VAL A 287 0.64 -7.09 -11.18
C VAL A 287 0.30 -7.96 -9.95
N ARG A 288 -0.47 -9.03 -10.15
CA ARG A 288 -0.88 -9.95 -9.08
C ARG A 288 0.31 -10.59 -8.38
N ASP A 289 1.30 -11.05 -9.14
CA ASP A 289 2.47 -11.75 -8.62
C ASP A 289 3.37 -10.79 -7.84
N THR A 290 3.62 -9.59 -8.38
CA THR A 290 4.50 -8.58 -7.77
C THR A 290 3.91 -8.02 -6.47
N LEU A 291 2.70 -7.45 -6.54
CA LEU A 291 2.06 -6.83 -5.38
C LEU A 291 1.60 -7.89 -4.35
N GLY A 292 1.13 -9.04 -4.84
CA GLY A 292 0.76 -10.17 -3.99
C GLY A 292 1.93 -10.78 -3.24
N GLY A 293 3.10 -10.88 -3.89
CA GLY A 293 4.32 -11.37 -3.24
C GLY A 293 4.68 -10.53 -2.01
N ASN A 294 4.74 -9.21 -2.18
CA ASN A 294 5.01 -8.28 -1.08
C ASN A 294 3.95 -8.38 0.03
N SER A 295 2.67 -8.40 -0.34
CA SER A 295 1.57 -8.51 0.63
C SER A 295 1.61 -9.82 1.42
N ARG A 296 1.91 -10.96 0.79
CA ARG A 296 2.02 -12.25 1.48
C ARG A 296 3.19 -12.33 2.47
N ILE A 297 4.31 -11.69 2.15
CA ILE A 297 5.45 -11.58 3.09
C ILE A 297 5.00 -10.78 4.33
N THR A 298 4.37 -9.63 4.13
CA THR A 298 3.87 -8.79 5.22
C THR A 298 2.77 -9.48 6.05
N LEU A 299 1.85 -10.20 5.40
CA LEU A 299 0.80 -10.99 6.07
C LEU A 299 1.40 -12.10 6.93
N SER A 300 2.44 -12.79 6.43
CA SER A 300 3.13 -13.85 7.18
C SER A 300 3.82 -13.28 8.43
N ALA A 301 4.55 -12.17 8.30
CA ALA A 301 5.16 -11.50 9.45
C ALA A 301 4.12 -10.98 10.45
N THR A 302 2.98 -10.48 9.96
CA THR A 302 1.85 -10.03 10.81
C THR A 302 1.28 -11.19 11.62
N ARG A 303 1.05 -12.34 10.96
CA ARG A 303 0.59 -13.57 11.63
C ARG A 303 1.55 -13.95 12.75
N ASP A 304 2.83 -14.05 12.45
CA ASP A 304 3.84 -14.54 13.40
C ASP A 304 3.96 -13.57 14.60
N TRP A 305 3.92 -12.26 14.36
CA TRP A 305 3.89 -11.24 15.41
C TRP A 305 2.66 -11.32 16.31
N ALA A 306 1.48 -11.53 15.71
CA ALA A 306 0.20 -11.49 16.41
C ALA A 306 -0.15 -12.82 17.09
N ALA A 307 0.38 -13.95 16.61
CA ALA A 307 0.28 -15.26 17.25
C ALA A 307 1.15 -15.36 18.53
N ASN A 308 2.24 -14.60 18.58
CA ASN A 308 3.12 -14.54 19.75
C ASN A 308 2.46 -13.79 20.92
N ARG A 309 1.95 -14.54 21.90
CA ARG A 309 1.22 -14.05 23.09
C ARG A 309 2.04 -13.22 24.10
N LYS A 310 3.36 -13.12 23.95
CA LYS A 310 4.19 -12.34 24.88
C LYS A 310 4.31 -10.90 24.38
N GLY A 311 3.47 -10.02 24.93
CA GLY A 311 3.63 -8.57 24.88
C GLY A 311 4.82 -8.10 25.71
N THR A 312 6.03 -8.52 25.32
CA THR A 312 7.29 -7.94 25.77
C THR A 312 8.11 -7.70 24.53
N SER A 313 8.60 -6.46 24.39
CA SER A 313 9.77 -6.16 23.57
C SER A 313 10.89 -7.11 23.99
N ALA A 314 10.99 -8.21 23.25
CA ALA A 314 12.16 -9.02 23.13
C ALA A 314 12.25 -9.22 21.62
N VAL A 315 13.32 -8.67 21.03
CA VAL A 315 13.79 -9.12 19.73
C VAL A 315 13.71 -10.66 19.78
N PRO A 316 13.03 -11.34 18.83
CA PRO A 316 13.06 -12.80 18.84
C PRO A 316 14.54 -13.20 18.87
N ASN A 317 14.95 -14.01 19.84
CA ASN A 317 16.25 -14.68 19.77
C ASN A 317 16.20 -15.50 18.47
N LEU A 318 16.71 -14.91 17.39
CA LEU A 318 16.96 -15.63 16.15
C LEU A 318 17.89 -16.77 16.55
N THR A 319 17.39 -17.99 16.41
CA THR A 319 18.17 -19.21 16.65
C THR A 319 18.06 -20.01 15.36
N VAL A 320 19.19 -20.31 14.74
CA VAL A 320 19.28 -21.28 13.65
C VAL A 320 18.89 -22.64 14.21
N THR A 321 17.84 -23.24 13.66
CA THR A 321 17.38 -24.58 14.02
C THR A 321 18.07 -25.66 13.19
N GLU A 322 17.98 -26.91 13.63
CA GLU A 322 18.44 -28.08 12.85
C GLU A 322 17.77 -28.14 11.47
N ASP A 323 16.48 -27.81 11.38
CA ASP A 323 15.72 -27.79 10.12
C ASP A 323 16.22 -26.70 9.15
N ASP A 324 16.57 -25.52 9.67
CA ASP A 324 17.13 -24.43 8.86
C ASP A 324 18.48 -24.81 8.27
N LEU A 325 19.35 -25.44 9.09
CA LEU A 325 20.65 -25.91 8.65
C LEU A 325 20.52 -27.07 7.67
N LYS A 326 19.62 -28.04 7.92
CA LYS A 326 19.33 -29.16 7.00
C LYS A 326 18.90 -28.64 5.64
N THR A 327 17.98 -27.67 5.61
CA THR A 327 17.54 -27.01 4.38
C THR A 327 18.70 -26.35 3.64
N CYS A 328 19.58 -25.64 4.35
CA CYS A 328 20.75 -24.99 3.75
C CYS A 328 21.76 -25.99 3.18
N LEU A 329 22.02 -27.09 3.89
CA LEU A 329 22.93 -28.15 3.46
C LEU A 329 22.39 -28.90 2.24
N GLN A 330 21.10 -29.26 2.23
CA GLN A 330 20.46 -29.89 1.08
C GLN A 330 20.52 -29.00 -0.18
N GLN A 331 20.29 -27.70 -0.02
CA GLN A 331 20.38 -26.76 -1.14
C GLN A 331 21.83 -26.55 -1.63
N ALA A 332 22.82 -26.70 -0.75
CA ALA A 332 24.23 -26.52 -1.08
C ALA A 332 24.82 -27.72 -1.83
N VAL A 333 24.31 -28.93 -1.59
CA VAL A 333 24.78 -30.16 -2.25
C VAL A 333 24.14 -30.36 -3.64
N GLY A 334 22.98 -29.73 -3.91
CA GLY A 334 22.30 -29.79 -5.19
C GLY A 334 21.08 -30.73 -5.14
N GLY A 335 19.94 -30.22 -5.60
CA GLY A 335 18.59 -30.69 -5.22
C GLY A 335 18.09 -32.04 -5.75
N ASP A 336 18.93 -33.07 -5.87
CA ASP A 336 18.50 -34.46 -6.10
C ASP A 336 19.09 -35.48 -5.10
N ASP A 337 20.07 -35.09 -4.27
CA ASP A 337 20.58 -35.93 -3.18
C ASP A 337 19.91 -35.52 -1.85
N ASP A 338 18.90 -36.27 -1.44
CA ASP A 338 18.22 -36.06 -0.16
C ASP A 338 19.13 -36.57 0.97
N ILE A 339 19.91 -35.66 1.55
CA ILE A 339 20.71 -35.99 2.74
C ILE A 339 19.74 -36.16 3.91
N ASP A 340 19.50 -37.42 4.28
CA ASP A 340 18.68 -37.77 5.43
C ASP A 340 19.47 -37.59 6.72
N ILE A 341 19.58 -36.33 7.14
CA ILE A 341 20.15 -35.97 8.44
C ILE A 341 19.12 -36.29 9.51
N ASP A 342 19.39 -37.31 10.34
CA ASP A 342 18.64 -37.60 11.56
C ASP A 342 19.32 -36.93 12.77
N THR A 343 18.57 -36.77 13.86
CA THR A 343 19.04 -36.37 15.20
C THR A 343 20.20 -37.21 15.72
N ALA A 344 20.39 -38.43 15.21
CA ALA A 344 21.53 -39.29 15.52
C ALA A 344 22.86 -38.83 14.87
N ASP A 345 22.80 -37.97 13.85
CA ASP A 345 23.95 -37.58 13.01
C ASP A 345 24.55 -36.22 13.39
N LEU A 346 24.07 -35.59 14.46
CA LEU A 346 24.49 -34.23 14.87
C LEU A 346 25.99 -34.10 15.16
N ASP A 347 26.61 -35.20 15.59
CA ASP A 347 28.01 -35.28 15.96
C ASP A 347 28.86 -36.04 14.92
N THR A 348 28.25 -36.47 13.81
CA THR A 348 28.92 -37.11 12.67
C THR A 348 29.67 -36.06 11.85
N ASP A 349 30.84 -36.43 11.31
CA ASP A 349 31.63 -35.56 10.46
C ASP A 349 30.86 -35.23 9.16
N LEU A 350 30.80 -33.95 8.79
CA LEU A 350 30.09 -33.48 7.59
C LEU A 350 30.58 -34.18 6.32
N VAL A 351 31.87 -34.53 6.25
CA VAL A 351 32.44 -35.27 5.11
C VAL A 351 31.87 -36.69 5.04
N GLU A 352 31.64 -37.33 6.18
CA GLU A 352 31.02 -38.66 6.25
C GLU A 352 29.53 -38.62 5.85
N LEU A 353 28.88 -37.46 6.01
CA LEU A 353 27.51 -37.19 5.57
C LEU A 353 27.42 -36.76 4.08
N GLY A 354 28.53 -36.79 3.35
CA GLY A 354 28.56 -36.41 1.93
C GLY A 354 28.61 -34.90 1.67
N ILE A 355 28.84 -34.09 2.71
CA ILE A 355 28.93 -32.63 2.62
C ILE A 355 30.41 -32.25 2.42
N ASP A 356 30.77 -31.84 1.21
CA ASP A 356 32.13 -31.39 0.91
C ASP A 356 32.41 -29.96 1.38
N SER A 357 33.67 -29.53 1.29
CA SER A 357 34.09 -28.18 1.69
C SER A 357 33.36 -27.06 0.93
N LEU A 358 32.92 -27.30 -0.31
CA LEU A 358 32.24 -26.30 -1.14
C LEU A 358 30.78 -26.14 -0.70
N ALA A 359 30.09 -27.26 -0.48
CA ALA A 359 28.74 -27.29 0.07
C ALA A 359 28.69 -26.68 1.48
N LYS A 360 29.71 -26.94 2.31
CA LYS A 360 29.87 -26.32 3.62
C LYS A 360 29.98 -24.78 3.52
N ILE A 361 30.80 -24.27 2.61
CA ILE A 361 30.97 -22.82 2.40
C ILE A 361 29.68 -22.18 1.86
N ASP A 362 28.97 -22.82 0.94
CA ASP A 362 27.69 -22.30 0.44
C ASP A 362 26.61 -22.29 1.54
N ALA A 363 26.54 -23.34 2.37
CA ALA A 363 25.63 -23.40 3.51
C ALA A 363 25.90 -22.30 4.56
N LEU A 364 27.18 -22.02 4.85
CA LEU A 364 27.56 -20.88 5.70
C LEU A 364 27.02 -19.58 5.11
N GLY A 365 27.29 -19.32 3.83
CA GLY A 365 26.83 -18.10 3.14
C GLY A 365 25.30 -17.99 3.05
N ARG A 366 24.57 -19.11 2.96
CA ARG A 366 23.09 -19.11 3.00
C ARG A 366 22.57 -18.72 4.38
N LEU A 367 23.14 -19.27 5.45
CA LEU A 367 22.74 -18.92 6.81
C LEU A 367 23.06 -17.46 7.14
N GLU A 368 24.20 -16.94 6.72
CA GLU A 368 24.52 -15.50 6.85
C GLU A 368 23.47 -14.60 6.19
N ARG A 369 23.04 -14.96 4.97
CA ARG A 369 22.01 -14.21 4.23
C ARG A 369 20.62 -14.36 4.84
N GLN A 370 20.29 -15.55 5.33
CA GLN A 370 18.96 -15.86 5.88
C GLN A 370 18.75 -15.26 7.27
N PHE A 371 19.79 -15.22 8.10
CA PHE A 371 19.70 -14.80 9.51
C PHE A 371 20.42 -13.48 9.82
N GLY A 372 21.11 -12.87 8.85
CA GLY A 372 21.67 -11.52 8.99
C GLY A 372 22.94 -11.42 9.84
N PHE A 373 23.67 -12.52 10.01
CA PHE A 373 24.96 -12.54 10.73
C PHE A 373 26.14 -12.90 9.83
N ARG A 374 27.36 -12.85 10.38
CA ARG A 374 28.59 -13.31 9.72
C ARG A 374 29.31 -14.33 10.58
N PHE A 375 29.76 -15.41 9.97
CA PHE A 375 30.66 -16.35 10.63
C PHE A 375 32.06 -15.72 10.76
N PRO A 376 32.81 -16.04 11.84
CA PRO A 376 34.21 -15.66 11.96
C PRO A 376 35.06 -16.14 10.77
N GLU A 377 36.09 -15.38 10.41
CA GLU A 377 37.04 -15.78 9.37
C GLU A 377 37.70 -17.12 9.72
N GLY A 378 37.71 -18.07 8.78
CA GLY A 378 38.22 -19.43 9.01
C GLY A 378 37.20 -20.41 9.62
N SER A 379 35.93 -20.03 9.82
CA SER A 379 34.90 -20.94 10.38
C SER A 379 34.71 -22.22 9.55
N ALA A 380 34.91 -22.16 8.24
CA ALA A 380 34.85 -23.33 7.37
C ALA A 380 35.93 -24.38 7.68
N ASP A 381 37.03 -24.01 8.34
CA ASP A 381 38.13 -24.92 8.68
C ASP A 381 37.93 -25.63 10.02
N VAL A 382 36.98 -25.17 10.84
CA VAL A 382 36.75 -25.67 12.21
C VAL A 382 35.35 -26.26 12.42
N ILE A 383 34.41 -26.00 11.51
CA ILE A 383 33.06 -26.56 11.55
C ILE A 383 33.08 -27.90 10.82
N ASP A 384 33.06 -28.98 11.59
CA ASP A 384 33.15 -30.34 11.06
C ASP A 384 31.92 -31.20 11.36
N THR A 385 30.99 -30.71 12.19
CA THR A 385 29.73 -31.41 12.51
C THR A 385 28.54 -30.46 12.51
N ILE A 386 27.32 -31.00 12.42
CA ILE A 386 26.08 -30.23 12.43
C ILE A 386 25.89 -29.51 13.77
N ARG A 387 26.20 -30.17 14.89
CA ARG A 387 26.16 -29.57 16.23
C ARG A 387 27.10 -28.37 16.33
N ASN A 388 28.32 -28.51 15.82
CA ASN A 388 29.31 -27.43 15.82
C ASN A 388 28.83 -26.25 14.95
N PHE A 389 28.26 -26.56 13.78
CA PHE A 389 27.67 -25.58 12.88
C PHE A 389 26.57 -24.74 13.58
N LEU A 390 25.62 -25.41 14.23
CA LEU A 390 24.54 -24.76 14.98
C LEU A 390 25.05 -23.95 16.16
N THR A 391 26.07 -24.47 16.87
CA THR A 391 26.67 -23.79 18.01
C THR A 391 27.30 -22.47 17.57
N VAL A 392 28.18 -22.50 16.56
CA VAL A 392 28.85 -21.29 16.06
C VAL A 392 27.82 -20.29 15.51
N ALA A 393 26.84 -20.74 14.73
CA ALA A 393 25.80 -19.87 14.17
C ALA A 393 24.99 -19.16 15.28
N ASN A 394 24.57 -19.91 16.29
CA ASN A 394 23.75 -19.37 17.38
C ASN A 394 24.57 -18.52 18.36
N GLU A 395 25.87 -18.78 18.52
CA GLU A 395 26.79 -17.90 19.24
C GLU A 395 26.94 -16.55 18.52
N GLN A 396 27.05 -16.54 17.19
CA GLN A 396 27.10 -15.28 16.43
C GLN A 396 25.79 -14.50 16.54
N LEU A 397 24.65 -15.17 16.48
CA LEU A 397 23.34 -14.53 16.64
C LEU A 397 23.12 -13.98 18.06
N ALA A 398 23.54 -14.72 19.08
CA ALA A 398 23.47 -14.26 20.46
C ALA A 398 24.42 -13.08 20.73
N GLY A 399 25.57 -13.02 20.04
CA GLY A 399 26.53 -11.91 20.13
C GLY A 399 26.08 -10.62 19.41
N GLN A 400 25.00 -10.67 18.63
CA GLN A 400 24.40 -9.52 17.95
C GLN A 400 23.23 -8.87 18.71
N SER A 401 22.75 -9.52 19.79
CA SER A 401 21.57 -9.12 20.56
C SER A 401 21.87 -8.12 21.68
#